data_AF-A0A8D1IBJ0-F1
#
_entry.id   AF-A0A8D1IBJ0-F1
#
_cell.length_a   1.000
_cell.length_b   1.000
_cell.length_c   1.000
_cell.angle_alpha   90.00
_cell.angle_beta   90.00
_cell.angle_gamma   90.00
#
_symmetry.space_group_name_H-M   'P 1'
#
loop_
_entity.id
_entity.type
_entity.pdbx_description
1 polymer ?
#
loop_
_entity_poly.entity_id
_entity_poly.type
_entity_poly.pdbx_seq_one_letter_code
_entity_poly.pdbx_strand_id
1 'polypeptide(L)'
;RQRKIQKDRLVAEFTTSLTNFQKVQRQAAEKEKEFVARVRASSRVSGGFPEETSKERNLVSWESQTQPQVQVQDEEITEDDLRLIHERESSIRQLEADIMDINEIFKDLGMMIHEQGDVIDSIEANVESSEVHVQQANQQLSRAADYQLKSRGILCIYIF
;
A
#
# COMPACT_ATOMS: atom_id res chain seq x y z
N ARG A 1 18.46 8.35 -15.13
CA ARG A 1 18.79 8.78 -13.73
C ARG A 1 17.73 9.60 -12.96
N GLN A 2 17.39 10.86 -13.29
CA GLN A 2 16.49 11.70 -12.45
C GLN A 2 15.07 11.12 -12.28
N ARG A 3 14.48 10.58 -13.35
CA ARG A 3 13.15 9.94 -13.32
C ARG A 3 13.10 8.70 -12.41
N LYS A 4 14.18 7.90 -12.38
CA LYS A 4 14.32 6.72 -11.50
C LYS A 4 14.30 7.14 -10.02
N ILE A 5 15.07 8.18 -9.67
CA ILE A 5 15.11 8.73 -8.31
C ILE A 5 13.75 9.30 -7.88
N GLN A 6 13.05 10.02 -8.77
CA GLN A 6 11.71 10.53 -8.47
C GLN A 6 10.68 9.40 -8.26
N LYS A 7 10.72 8.36 -9.10
CA LYS A 7 9.88 7.17 -8.94
C LYS A 7 10.13 6.49 -7.60
N ASP A 8 11.39 6.19 -7.28
CA ASP A 8 11.75 5.49 -6.04
C ASP A 8 11.35 6.30 -4.80
N ARG A 9 11.48 7.63 -4.87
CA ARG A 9 10.99 8.53 -3.82
C ARG A 9 9.47 8.49 -3.69
N LEU A 10 8.74 8.59 -4.78
CA LEU A 10 7.27 8.57 -4.77
C LEU A 10 6.75 7.23 -4.21
N VAL A 11 7.39 6.13 -4.57
CA VAL A 11 7.10 4.79 -4.04
C VAL A 11 7.32 4.73 -2.53
N ALA A 12 8.45 5.26 -2.04
CA ALA A 12 8.74 5.28 -0.61
C ALA A 12 7.73 6.14 0.18
N GLU A 13 7.36 7.31 -0.34
CA GLU A 13 6.36 8.20 0.25
C GLU A 13 4.96 7.55 0.27
N PHE A 14 4.57 6.89 -0.83
CA PHE A 14 3.30 6.18 -0.94
C PHE A 14 3.24 4.97 0.01
N THR A 15 4.30 4.16 0.04
CA THR A 15 4.43 3.02 0.96
C THR A 15 4.32 3.45 2.42
N THR A 16 4.99 4.55 2.79
CA THR A 16 4.94 5.11 4.14
C THR A 16 3.52 5.57 4.50
N SER A 17 2.87 6.30 3.59
CA SER A 17 1.51 6.81 3.78
C SER A 17 0.50 5.66 3.94
N LEU A 18 0.62 4.63 3.11
CA LEU A 18 -0.26 3.47 3.14
C LEU A 18 -0.07 2.63 4.41
N THR A 19 1.18 2.45 4.86
CA THR A 19 1.49 1.77 6.14
C THR A 19 0.88 2.52 7.33
N ASN A 20 0.96 3.86 7.32
CA ASN A 20 0.33 4.69 8.35
C ASN A 20 -1.19 4.57 8.30
N PHE A 21 -1.79 4.59 7.11
CA PHE A 21 -3.23 4.41 6.94
C PHE A 21 -3.71 3.05 7.48
N GLN A 22 -3.02 1.96 7.12
CA GLN A 22 -3.31 0.62 7.62
C GLN A 22 -3.21 0.54 9.15
N LYS A 23 -2.22 1.20 9.75
CA LYS A 23 -2.07 1.28 11.20
C LYS A 23 -3.27 1.98 11.85
N VAL A 24 -3.70 3.10 11.30
CA VAL A 24 -4.85 3.86 11.81
C VAL A 24 -6.15 3.07 11.67
N GLN A 25 -6.37 2.40 10.52
CA GLN A 25 -7.52 1.53 10.33
C GLN A 25 -7.54 0.38 11.35
N ARG A 26 -6.43 -0.34 11.55
CA ARG A 26 -6.36 -1.40 12.58
C ARG A 26 -6.67 -0.88 13.98
N GLN A 27 -6.17 0.30 14.33
CA GLN A 27 -6.47 0.94 15.62
C GLN A 27 -7.95 1.33 15.74
N ALA A 28 -8.60 1.74 14.65
CA ALA A 28 -10.02 2.02 14.63
C ALA A 28 -10.85 0.72 14.81
N ALA A 29 -10.50 -0.34 14.07
CA ALA A 29 -11.12 -1.66 14.21
C ALA A 29 -11.06 -2.18 15.66
N GLU A 30 -9.88 -2.11 16.28
CA GLU A 30 -9.66 -2.63 17.62
C GLU A 30 -10.50 -1.86 18.64
N LYS A 31 -10.55 -0.53 18.55
CA LYS A 31 -11.38 0.31 19.42
C LYS A 31 -12.87 0.00 19.27
N GLU A 32 -13.33 -0.23 18.05
CA GLU A 32 -14.73 -0.54 17.77
C GLU A 32 -15.11 -1.93 18.29
N LYS A 33 -14.21 -2.90 18.13
CA LYS A 33 -14.35 -4.25 18.70
C LYS A 33 -14.35 -4.25 20.23
N GLU A 34 -13.45 -3.51 20.86
CA GLU A 34 -13.41 -3.31 22.32
C GLU A 34 -14.69 -2.67 22.84
N PHE A 35 -15.25 -1.70 22.10
CA PHE A 35 -16.52 -1.08 22.45
C PHE A 35 -17.67 -2.09 22.40
N VAL A 36 -17.81 -2.83 21.30
CA VAL A 36 -18.84 -3.87 21.15
C VAL A 36 -18.71 -4.94 22.23
N ALA A 37 -17.49 -5.39 22.53
CA ALA A 37 -17.22 -6.36 23.58
C ALA A 37 -17.63 -5.83 24.97
N ARG A 38 -17.36 -4.55 25.26
CA ARG A 38 -17.74 -3.91 26.52
C ARG A 38 -19.25 -3.79 26.68
N VAL A 39 -19.97 -3.35 25.65
CA VAL A 39 -21.44 -3.25 25.68
C VAL A 39 -22.06 -4.64 25.86
N ARG A 40 -21.55 -5.67 25.19
CA ARG A 40 -21.99 -7.07 25.38
C ARG A 40 -21.71 -7.61 26.77
N ALA A 41 -20.53 -7.33 27.33
CA ALA A 41 -20.12 -7.83 28.65
C ALA A 41 -20.86 -7.15 29.80
N SER A 42 -21.11 -5.83 29.69
CA SER A 42 -22.04 -5.12 30.57
C SER A 42 -23.43 -5.71 30.47
N SER A 43 -23.78 -6.18 29.27
CA SER A 43 -25.09 -6.65 28.85
C SER A 43 -25.58 -8.01 29.42
N ARG A 44 -24.67 -8.84 29.95
CA ARG A 44 -24.90 -10.30 30.15
C ARG A 44 -25.65 -10.99 28.98
N VAL A 45 -25.39 -10.59 27.72
CA VAL A 45 -25.88 -11.28 26.52
C VAL A 45 -25.13 -12.60 26.36
N SER A 46 -25.42 -13.56 27.24
CA SER A 46 -25.07 -14.97 27.08
C SER A 46 -26.23 -15.75 26.43
N GLY A 47 -27.30 -15.07 26.04
CA GLY A 47 -28.50 -15.68 25.49
C GLY A 47 -28.64 -15.49 23.97
N GLY A 48 -28.17 -16.47 23.21
CA GLY A 48 -28.98 -16.98 22.08
C GLY A 48 -28.76 -16.44 20.68
N PHE A 49 -27.57 -15.98 20.29
CA PHE A 49 -27.22 -15.93 18.86
C PHE A 49 -26.35 -17.15 18.51
N PRO A 50 -26.73 -17.97 17.50
CA PRO A 50 -25.90 -19.10 17.10
C PRO A 50 -24.68 -18.54 16.38
N GLU A 51 -23.60 -18.36 17.14
CA GLU A 51 -22.26 -18.19 16.60
C GLU A 51 -21.86 -19.54 16.00
N GLU A 52 -22.21 -19.76 14.72
CA GLU A 52 -21.38 -20.62 13.88
C GLU A 52 -20.01 -19.96 13.85
N THR A 53 -19.11 -20.39 14.73
CA THR A 53 -17.73 -20.81 14.46
C THR A 53 -17.01 -20.86 15.80
N SER A 54 -16.32 -21.98 16.05
CA SER A 54 -15.29 -22.21 17.07
C SER A 54 -15.73 -23.09 18.26
N LYS A 55 -15.44 -24.38 18.07
CA LYS A 55 -15.33 -25.39 19.11
C LYS A 55 -14.34 -24.92 20.19
N GLU A 56 -14.78 -24.86 21.44
CA GLU A 56 -14.09 -25.50 22.57
C GLU A 56 -14.99 -25.51 23.81
N ARG A 57 -15.60 -26.67 24.05
CA ARG A 57 -16.12 -27.02 25.38
C ARG A 57 -14.92 -27.11 26.33
N ASN A 58 -14.82 -26.19 27.27
CA ASN A 58 -14.15 -26.49 28.53
C ASN A 58 -15.16 -26.35 29.68
N LEU A 59 -15.43 -27.48 30.30
CA LEU A 59 -16.45 -27.75 31.30
C LEU A 59 -15.72 -28.07 32.60
N VAL A 60 -15.66 -27.13 33.55
CA VAL A 60 -15.29 -27.37 34.96
C VAL A 60 -15.90 -26.21 35.79
N SER A 61 -17.07 -26.35 36.42
CA SER A 61 -17.38 -26.97 37.72
C SER A 61 -16.94 -26.17 38.98
N TRP A 62 -17.95 -25.52 39.59
CA TRP A 62 -18.35 -25.54 41.02
C TRP A 62 -17.52 -24.85 42.14
N GLU A 63 -18.14 -23.77 42.67
CA GLU A 63 -18.37 -23.38 44.08
C GLU A 63 -17.23 -22.86 45.01
N SER A 64 -17.32 -21.59 45.42
CA SER A 64 -17.41 -21.20 46.86
C SER A 64 -17.57 -19.69 47.12
N GLN A 65 -18.73 -19.34 47.69
CA GLN A 65 -18.98 -18.53 48.90
C GLN A 65 -18.39 -17.10 49.11
N THR A 66 -19.31 -16.21 49.52
CA THR A 66 -19.19 -14.98 50.37
C THR A 66 -19.11 -13.56 49.73
N GLN A 67 -20.29 -12.87 49.73
CA GLN A 67 -20.63 -11.43 49.91
C GLN A 67 -19.83 -10.28 49.23
N PRO A 68 -20.42 -9.07 49.02
CA PRO A 68 -21.78 -8.59 49.32
C PRO A 68 -22.60 -8.28 48.05
N GLN A 69 -23.93 -8.21 48.19
CA GLN A 69 -24.84 -7.70 47.17
C GLN A 69 -24.51 -6.22 46.88
N VAL A 70 -23.64 -5.98 45.91
CA VAL A 70 -23.73 -4.76 45.12
C VAL A 70 -25.00 -4.93 44.30
N GLN A 71 -26.01 -4.12 44.61
CA GLN A 71 -27.19 -3.95 43.79
C GLN A 71 -26.71 -3.43 42.43
N VAL A 72 -26.30 -4.34 41.55
CA VAL A 72 -26.07 -4.05 40.14
C VAL A 72 -27.46 -3.76 39.61
N GLN A 73 -27.72 -2.48 39.39
CA GLN A 73 -28.87 -2.02 38.62
C GLN A 73 -28.89 -2.85 37.33
N ASP A 74 -29.91 -3.66 37.13
CA ASP A 74 -30.14 -4.35 35.86
C ASP A 74 -30.32 -3.25 34.79
N GLU A 75 -29.23 -2.86 34.13
CA GLU A 75 -29.29 -2.09 32.89
C GLU A 75 -29.76 -3.06 31.80
N GLU A 76 -31.08 -3.17 31.69
CA GLU A 76 -31.76 -3.84 30.58
C GLU A 76 -31.29 -3.20 29.27
N ILE A 77 -30.73 -4.02 28.37
CA ILE A 77 -30.29 -3.57 27.04
C ILE A 77 -31.48 -2.98 26.33
N THR A 78 -31.36 -1.72 25.92
CA THR A 78 -32.38 -1.12 25.10
C THR A 78 -32.29 -1.64 23.66
N GLU A 79 -33.42 -1.67 22.96
CA GLU A 79 -33.43 -2.00 21.52
C GLU A 79 -32.46 -1.11 20.72
N ASP A 80 -32.24 0.12 21.18
CA ASP A 80 -31.25 1.07 20.65
C ASP A 80 -29.80 0.58 20.82
N ASP A 81 -29.45 -0.07 21.94
CA ASP A 81 -28.10 -0.62 22.16
C ASP A 81 -27.80 -1.79 21.22
N LEU A 82 -28.79 -2.67 20.98
CA LEU A 82 -28.66 -3.77 20.02
C LEU A 82 -28.50 -3.26 18.60
N ARG A 83 -29.26 -2.23 18.23
CA ARG A 83 -29.14 -1.56 16.93
C ARG A 83 -27.77 -0.92 16.76
N LEU A 84 -27.27 -0.24 17.80
CA LEU A 84 -25.93 0.36 17.80
C LEU A 84 -24.84 -0.70 17.65
N ILE A 85 -24.93 -1.83 18.36
CA ILE A 85 -24.00 -2.94 18.20
C ILE A 85 -24.00 -3.44 16.76
N HIS A 86 -25.18 -3.64 16.15
CA HIS A 86 -25.28 -4.15 14.79
C HIS A 86 -24.65 -3.20 13.75
N GLU A 87 -24.90 -1.89 13.88
CA GLU A 87 -24.28 -0.87 13.03
C GLU A 87 -22.75 -0.86 13.15
N ARG A 88 -22.24 -1.03 14.37
CA ARG A 88 -20.81 -1.11 14.65
C ARG A 88 -20.17 -2.37 14.09
N GLU A 89 -20.82 -3.52 14.19
CA GLU A 89 -20.34 -4.75 13.58
C GLU A 89 -20.30 -4.67 12.04
N SER A 90 -21.29 -4.02 11.43
CA SER A 90 -21.26 -3.74 9.99
C SER A 90 -20.08 -2.84 9.61
N SER A 91 -19.81 -1.82 10.44
CA SER A 91 -18.68 -0.89 10.23
C SER A 91 -17.32 -1.60 10.35
N ILE A 92 -17.18 -2.51 11.33
CA ILE A 92 -15.98 -3.34 11.49
C ILE A 92 -15.75 -4.21 10.25
N ARG A 93 -16.80 -4.88 9.74
CA ARG A 93 -16.69 -5.73 8.54
C ARG A 93 -16.27 -4.92 7.31
N GLN A 94 -16.79 -3.70 7.15
CA GLN A 94 -16.37 -2.80 6.09
C GLN A 94 -14.89 -2.44 6.23
N LEU A 95 -14.45 -2.13 7.44
CA LEU A 95 -13.07 -1.76 7.69
C LEU A 95 -12.09 -2.94 7.50
N GLU A 96 -12.52 -4.17 7.78
CA GLU A 96 -11.77 -5.38 7.44
C GLU A 96 -11.64 -5.59 5.93
N ALA A 97 -12.72 -5.34 5.16
CA ALA A 97 -12.69 -5.37 3.70
C ALA A 97 -11.74 -4.30 3.14
N ASP A 98 -11.80 -3.07 3.65
CA ASP A 98 -10.88 -1.99 3.25
C ASP A 98 -9.41 -2.35 3.53
N ILE A 99 -9.12 -3.08 4.62
CA ILE A 99 -7.77 -3.59 4.91
C ILE A 99 -7.31 -4.63 3.89
N MET A 100 -8.22 -5.48 3.40
CA MET A 100 -7.91 -6.43 2.33
C MET A 100 -7.61 -5.71 1.02
N ASP A 101 -8.37 -4.68 0.68
CA ASP A 101 -8.16 -3.88 -0.54
C ASP A 101 -6.78 -3.19 -0.53
N ILE A 102 -6.32 -2.71 0.64
CA ILE A 102 -4.97 -2.17 0.79
C ILE A 102 -3.90 -3.22 0.46
N ASN A 103 -4.12 -4.49 0.81
CA ASN A 103 -3.17 -5.55 0.50
C ASN A 103 -3.02 -5.75 -1.02
N GLU A 104 -4.13 -5.66 -1.75
CA GLU A 104 -4.12 -5.72 -3.22
C GLU A 104 -3.41 -4.49 -3.81
N ILE A 105 -3.65 -3.29 -3.28
CA ILE A 105 -2.89 -2.08 -3.67
C ILE A 105 -1.37 -2.27 -3.47
N PHE A 106 -0.96 -2.94 -2.38
CA PHE A 106 0.45 -3.25 -2.13
C PHE A 106 1.05 -4.20 -3.18
N LYS A 107 0.29 -5.23 -3.59
CA LYS A 107 0.72 -6.18 -4.62
C LYS A 107 0.83 -5.49 -5.98
N ASP A 108 -0.18 -4.70 -6.34
CA ASP A 108 -0.22 -3.97 -7.61
C ASP A 108 0.91 -2.94 -7.69
N LEU A 109 1.19 -2.23 -6.59
CA LEU A 109 2.33 -1.31 -6.51
C LEU A 109 3.65 -2.06 -6.69
N GLY A 110 3.82 -3.21 -6.03
CA GLY A 110 5.01 -4.06 -6.17
C GLY A 110 5.23 -4.54 -7.61
N MET A 111 4.15 -4.96 -8.28
CA MET A 111 4.18 -5.39 -9.67
C MET A 111 4.51 -4.22 -10.63
N MET A 112 3.85 -3.07 -10.45
CA MET A 112 4.08 -1.87 -11.26
C MET A 112 5.52 -1.36 -11.17
N ILE A 113 6.15 -1.46 -9.99
CA ILE A 113 7.56 -1.10 -9.80
C ILE A 113 8.49 -2.03 -10.57
N HIS A 114 8.19 -3.33 -10.59
CA HIS A 114 8.99 -4.34 -11.28
C HIS A 114 8.88 -4.18 -12.81
N GLU A 115 7.67 -4.03 -13.34
CA GLU A 115 7.43 -3.89 -14.79
C GLU A 115 7.99 -2.58 -15.37
N GLN A 116 7.98 -1.48 -14.61
CA GLN A 116 8.54 -0.20 -15.07
C GLN A 116 10.07 -0.09 -14.91
N GLY A 117 10.72 -1.03 -14.22
CA GLY A 117 12.18 -1.08 -14.09
C GLY A 117 12.87 -1.26 -15.44
N ASP A 118 12.40 -2.22 -16.23
CA ASP A 118 13.00 -2.62 -17.52
C ASP A 118 12.85 -1.52 -18.60
N VAL A 119 11.72 -0.81 -18.61
CA VAL A 119 11.47 0.27 -19.59
C VAL A 119 12.36 1.48 -19.33
N ILE A 120 12.58 1.86 -18.06
CA ILE A 120 13.46 2.98 -17.72
C ILE A 120 14.91 2.69 -18.12
N ASP A 121 15.37 1.47 -17.90
CA ASP A 121 16.73 1.06 -18.28
C ASP A 121 16.91 1.05 -19.81
N SER A 122 15.88 0.66 -20.58
CA SER A 122 15.90 0.73 -22.05
C SER A 122 15.95 2.18 -22.60
N ILE A 123 15.28 3.12 -21.93
CA ILE A 123 15.32 4.55 -22.32
C ILE A 123 16.70 5.13 -22.04
N GLU A 124 17.31 4.79 -20.90
CA GLU A 124 18.65 5.24 -20.56
C GLU A 124 19.68 4.72 -21.57
N ALA A 125 19.60 3.44 -21.94
CA ALA A 125 20.42 2.85 -22.99
C ALA A 125 20.22 3.54 -24.35
N ASN A 126 18.99 3.86 -24.73
CA ASN A 126 18.70 4.54 -26.00
C ASN A 126 19.21 5.99 -26.01
N VAL A 127 19.13 6.70 -24.89
CA VAL A 127 19.64 8.08 -24.76
C VAL A 127 21.16 8.10 -24.82
N GLU A 128 21.82 7.19 -24.10
CA GLU A 128 23.29 7.05 -24.12
C GLU A 128 23.78 6.67 -25.52
N SER A 129 23.14 5.71 -26.18
CA SER A 129 23.46 5.34 -27.56
C SER A 129 23.28 6.51 -28.54
N SER A 130 22.22 7.31 -28.36
CA SER A 130 21.99 8.49 -29.20
C SER A 130 23.05 9.57 -29.00
N GLU A 131 23.49 9.80 -27.76
CA GLU A 131 24.60 10.72 -27.45
C GLU A 131 25.89 10.29 -28.14
N VAL A 132 26.25 9.01 -28.02
CA VAL A 132 27.44 8.43 -28.68
C VAL A 132 27.35 8.58 -30.20
N HIS A 133 26.19 8.28 -30.80
CA HIS A 133 26.00 8.44 -32.24
C HIS A 133 26.14 9.90 -32.70
N VAL A 134 25.60 10.87 -31.95
CA VAL A 134 25.74 12.30 -32.28
C VAL A 134 27.20 12.74 -32.18
N GLN A 135 27.91 12.28 -31.15
CA GLN A 135 29.32 12.62 -30.96
C GLN A 135 30.20 12.04 -32.09
N GLN A 136 29.95 10.78 -32.49
CA GLN A 136 30.60 10.16 -33.63
C GLN A 136 30.25 10.86 -34.95
N ALA A 137 28.98 11.20 -35.17
CA ALA A 137 28.55 11.93 -36.35
C ALA A 137 29.24 13.29 -36.45
N ASN A 138 29.39 14.02 -35.34
CA ASN A 138 30.16 15.27 -35.30
C ASN A 138 31.63 15.08 -35.66
N GLN A 139 32.29 14.01 -35.17
CA GLN A 139 33.66 13.71 -35.59
C GLN A 139 33.77 13.41 -37.08
N GLN A 140 32.83 12.64 -37.64
CA GLN A 140 32.83 12.32 -39.06
C GLN A 140 32.57 13.57 -39.92
N LEU A 141 31.65 14.45 -39.52
CA LEU A 141 31.40 15.73 -40.18
C LEU A 141 32.63 16.65 -40.14
N SER A 142 33.33 16.72 -39.00
CA SER A 142 34.58 17.48 -38.88
C SER A 142 35.65 16.95 -39.83
N ARG A 143 35.86 15.63 -39.87
CA ARG A 143 36.83 15.01 -40.80
C ARG A 143 36.45 15.26 -42.25
N ALA A 144 35.18 15.13 -42.61
CA ALA A 144 34.69 15.39 -43.96
C ALA A 144 34.96 16.85 -44.38
N ALA A 145 34.74 17.82 -43.48
CA ALA A 145 35.07 19.22 -43.72
C ALA A 145 36.58 19.43 -43.96
N ASP A 146 37.44 18.78 -43.15
CA ASP A 146 38.90 18.83 -43.32
C ASP A 146 39.35 18.24 -44.68
N TYR A 147 38.77 17.11 -45.08
CA TYR A 147 39.03 16.50 -46.39
C TYR A 147 38.60 17.40 -47.54
N GLN A 148 37.43 18.05 -47.43
CA GLN A 148 36.95 18.97 -48.45
C GLN A 148 37.89 20.17 -48.62
N LEU A 149 38.40 20.75 -47.53
CA LEU A 149 39.38 21.84 -47.58
C LEU A 149 40.68 21.42 -48.26
N LYS A 150 41.22 20.24 -47.92
CA LYS A 150 42.46 19.72 -48.51
C LYS A 150 42.30 19.36 -49.99
N SER A 151 41.17 18.76 -50.37
CA SER A 151 40.86 18.41 -51.75
C SER A 151 40.81 19.64 -52.66
N ARG A 152 40.29 20.77 -52.18
CA ARG A 152 40.26 22.03 -52.95
C ARG A 152 41.65 22.54 -53.31
N GLY A 153 42.63 22.37 -52.43
CA GLY A 153 44.03 22.73 -52.71
C GLY A 153 44.66 21.83 -53.77
N ILE A 154 44.39 20.53 -53.70
CA ILE A 154 44.87 19.54 -54.70
C ILE A 154 44.21 19.79 -56.06
N LEU A 155 42.92 20.07 -56.10
CA LEU A 155 42.20 20.35 -57.35
C LEU A 155 42.76 21.58 -58.08
N CYS A 156 43.13 22.65 -57.35
CA CYS A 156 43.80 23.79 -57.95
C CYS A 156 45.15 23.39 -58.57
N ILE A 157 45.95 22.52 -57.92
CA ILE A 157 47.23 22.06 -58.46
C ILE A 157 47.06 21.22 -59.73
N TYR A 158 45.93 20.52 -59.90
CA TYR A 158 45.64 19.76 -61.11
C TYR A 158 45.02 20.59 -62.25
N ILE A 159 44.45 21.75 -61.94
CA ILE A 159 43.77 22.62 -62.91
C ILE A 159 44.69 23.75 -63.42
N PHE A 160 45.74 24.11 -62.66
CA PHE A 160 46.79 25.06 -63.05
C PHE A 160 48.06 24.36 -63.51
#